data_AF-A0A6A5R135-F1
#
_entry.id   AF-A0A6A5R135-F1
#
_cell.length_a   1.000
_cell.length_b   1.000
_cell.length_c   1.000
_cell.angle_alpha   90.00
_cell.angle_beta   90.00
_cell.angle_gamma   90.00
#
_symmetry.space_group_name_H-M   'P 1'
#
loop_
_entity.id
_entity.type
_entity.pdbx_description
1 polymer ?
#
loop_
_entity_poly.entity_id
_entity_poly.type
_entity_poly.pdbx_seq_one_letter_code
_entity_poly.pdbx_strand_id
1 'polypeptide(L)'
;MKSVVSLLAMAPDRAQAATWASELEKNGFAHHSVDEVRKSLQDPSAPPLPNEDSFGTPGSEQFPAHVHALNASSYDSSSREASQEQSQTTMNFLPSGVVDGITRMDPPLDIEGASSALSKFSFDCTYFRRSKRDLLANGWSESQIFGRAELDVDTILLGFVDPQDSQTVPIWCSRTVNKILPAAPLPVRLASSWILTKMMRYLIWPTVENMNANPDWMMPTMKEEVTPHDILIDLVPWPQVRQLLYQRPRQYPVGHFVGLIGITWPFADDACHYWDIEAGYTRLTPLFESTLADLNSWTIDPKILELAPQLEGLIPIRPV
;
A
#
# COMPACT_ATOMS: atom_id res chain seq x y z
N MET A 1 9.75 -28.91 4.42
CA MET A 1 8.77 -29.28 3.38
C MET A 1 8.70 -28.14 2.37
N LYS A 2 8.98 -28.38 1.09
CA LYS A 2 8.86 -27.35 0.05
C LYS A 2 7.37 -27.12 -0.24
N SER A 3 6.93 -25.86 -0.21
CA SER A 3 5.53 -25.49 -0.47
C SER A 3 5.10 -25.91 -1.89
N VAL A 4 3.88 -26.44 -2.04
CA VAL A 4 3.32 -26.84 -3.35
C VAL A 4 3.22 -25.63 -4.29
N VAL A 5 2.95 -24.44 -3.73
CA VAL A 5 2.97 -23.17 -4.48
C VAL A 5 4.35 -22.90 -5.10
N SER A 6 5.41 -23.21 -4.36
CA SER A 6 6.79 -23.09 -4.87
C SER A 6 7.11 -24.13 -5.95
N LEU A 7 6.48 -25.32 -5.91
CA LEU A 7 6.65 -26.34 -6.94
C LEU A 7 5.93 -25.96 -8.24
N LEU A 8 4.72 -25.40 -8.14
CA LEU A 8 3.96 -24.90 -9.30
C LEU A 8 4.67 -23.72 -9.97
N ALA A 9 5.20 -22.79 -9.18
CA ALA A 9 5.92 -21.62 -9.69
C ALA A 9 7.24 -21.98 -10.40
N MET A 10 7.87 -23.08 -10.00
CA MET A 10 9.16 -23.55 -10.53
C MET A 10 9.01 -24.69 -11.55
N ALA A 11 7.78 -25.04 -11.94
CA ALA A 11 7.52 -26.12 -12.87
C ALA A 11 8.03 -25.74 -14.28
N PRO A 12 8.73 -26.67 -14.97
CA PRO A 12 9.25 -26.44 -16.31
C PRO A 12 8.14 -26.33 -17.36
N ASP A 13 7.01 -27.03 -17.16
CA ASP A 13 5.82 -26.93 -17.99
C ASP A 13 4.75 -26.04 -17.31
N ARG A 14 4.56 -24.84 -17.85
CA ARG A 14 3.58 -23.88 -17.32
C ARG A 14 2.14 -24.28 -17.60
N ALA A 15 1.86 -25.02 -18.66
CA ALA A 15 0.51 -25.46 -18.98
C ALA A 15 0.06 -26.53 -17.99
N GLN A 16 0.93 -27.50 -17.71
CA GLN A 16 0.68 -28.54 -16.72
C GLN A 16 0.57 -27.96 -15.29
N ALA A 17 1.39 -26.96 -14.96
CA ALA A 17 1.29 -26.26 -13.68
C ALA A 17 -0.02 -25.49 -13.51
N ALA A 18 -0.54 -24.88 -14.58
CA ALA A 18 -1.83 -24.20 -14.54
C ALA A 18 -2.99 -25.19 -14.32
N THR A 19 -2.95 -26.36 -14.95
CA THR A 19 -3.95 -27.42 -14.73
C THR A 19 -3.93 -27.92 -13.29
N TRP A 20 -2.74 -28.17 -12.72
CA TRP A 20 -2.60 -28.56 -11.32
C TRP A 20 -3.01 -27.46 -10.34
N ALA A 21 -2.76 -26.19 -10.65
CA ALA A 21 -3.21 -25.07 -9.83
C ALA A 21 -4.75 -25.02 -9.78
N SER A 22 -5.41 -25.17 -10.93
CA SER A 22 -6.89 -25.19 -11.01
C SER A 22 -7.49 -26.41 -10.30
N GLU A 23 -6.85 -27.58 -10.37
CA GLU A 23 -7.31 -28.80 -9.70
C GLU A 23 -7.18 -28.68 -8.17
N LEU A 24 -6.05 -28.17 -7.68
CA LEU A 24 -5.85 -27.93 -6.25
C LEU A 24 -6.74 -26.81 -5.70
N GLU A 25 -7.08 -25.81 -6.52
CA GLU A 25 -8.05 -24.77 -6.16
C GLU A 25 -9.46 -25.34 -6.03
N LYS A 26 -9.85 -26.25 -6.93
CA LYS A 26 -11.20 -26.84 -6.97
C LYS A 26 -11.41 -27.95 -5.95
N ASN A 27 -10.44 -28.87 -5.82
CA ASN A 27 -10.60 -30.12 -5.09
C ASN A 27 -9.60 -30.27 -3.91
N GLY A 28 -8.69 -29.31 -3.72
CA GLY A 28 -7.64 -29.41 -2.70
C GLY A 28 -6.78 -30.66 -2.90
N PHE A 29 -6.36 -31.29 -1.80
CA PHE A 29 -5.63 -32.56 -1.82
C PHE A 29 -6.55 -33.78 -1.62
N ALA A 30 -7.85 -33.66 -1.91
CA ALA A 30 -8.82 -34.73 -1.68
C ALA A 30 -8.59 -35.95 -2.60
N HIS A 31 -8.06 -35.70 -3.81
CA HIS A 31 -7.84 -36.73 -4.83
C HIS A 31 -6.37 -36.96 -5.18
N HIS A 32 -5.48 -36.07 -4.73
CA HIS A 32 -4.06 -36.10 -5.07
C HIS A 32 -3.18 -35.75 -3.89
N SER A 33 -2.12 -36.51 -3.67
CA SER A 33 -1.10 -36.23 -2.68
C SER A 33 -0.05 -35.26 -3.19
N VAL A 34 0.62 -34.56 -2.26
CA VAL A 34 1.72 -33.61 -2.56
C VAL A 34 2.86 -34.28 -3.35
N ASP A 35 3.11 -35.57 -3.12
CA ASP A 35 4.17 -36.31 -3.79
C ASP A 35 3.80 -36.70 -5.23
N GLU A 36 2.52 -36.97 -5.49
CA GLU A 36 1.99 -37.20 -6.85
C GLU A 36 2.04 -35.92 -7.69
N VAL A 37 1.62 -34.79 -7.14
CA VAL A 37 1.72 -33.48 -7.80
C VAL A 37 3.18 -33.15 -8.14
N ARG A 38 4.10 -33.38 -7.21
CA ARG A 38 5.53 -33.14 -7.44
C ARG A 38 6.09 -34.03 -8.55
N LYS A 39 5.72 -35.32 -8.56
CA LYS A 39 6.19 -36.26 -9.57
C LYS A 39 5.66 -35.90 -10.95
N SER A 40 4.41 -35.47 -11.06
CA SER A 40 3.81 -35.03 -12.32
C SER A 40 4.48 -33.77 -12.88
N LEU A 41 4.81 -32.79 -12.03
CA LEU A 41 5.44 -31.54 -12.47
C LEU A 41 6.93 -31.68 -12.83
N GLN A 42 7.55 -32.81 -12.48
CA GLN A 42 8.96 -33.10 -12.75
C GLN A 42 9.16 -34.03 -13.96
N ASP A 43 8.09 -34.67 -14.45
CA ASP A 43 8.14 -35.61 -15.56
C ASP A 43 7.54 -34.99 -16.83
N PRO A 44 8.36 -34.61 -17.83
CA PRO A 44 7.89 -34.00 -19.07
C PRO A 44 7.16 -34.98 -20.00
N SER A 45 7.05 -36.26 -19.63
CA SER A 45 6.32 -37.29 -20.37
C SER A 45 4.99 -37.70 -19.73
N ALA A 46 4.61 -37.08 -18.61
CA ALA A 46 3.38 -37.41 -17.91
C ALA A 46 2.14 -37.01 -18.74
N PRO A 47 1.15 -37.91 -18.89
CA PRO A 47 -0.07 -37.58 -19.62
C PRO A 47 -0.83 -36.44 -18.93
N PRO A 48 -1.52 -35.56 -19.68
CA PRO A 48 -2.36 -34.52 -19.10
C PRO A 48 -3.47 -35.15 -18.24
N LEU A 49 -3.84 -34.44 -17.17
CA LEU A 49 -4.90 -34.86 -16.26
C LEU A 49 -6.18 -35.15 -17.07
N PRO A 50 -6.82 -36.32 -16.90
CA PRO A 50 -8.08 -36.61 -17.56
C PRO A 50 -9.15 -35.64 -17.05
N ASN A 51 -9.89 -35.00 -17.97
CA ASN A 51 -11.08 -34.23 -17.64
C ASN A 51 -12.15 -35.19 -17.11
N GLU A 52 -12.17 -35.44 -15.79
CA GLU A 52 -13.29 -36.13 -15.16
C GLU A 52 -14.45 -35.14 -14.95
N ASP A 53 -15.27 -35.00 -16.00
CA ASP A 53 -16.65 -34.58 -15.83
C ASP A 53 -17.43 -35.72 -15.13
N SER A 54 -17.81 -35.46 -13.89
CA SER A 54 -19.05 -35.93 -13.24
C SER A 54 -19.37 -37.43 -13.25
N PHE A 55 -19.03 -38.10 -12.14
CA PHE A 55 -19.76 -39.27 -11.61
C PHE A 55 -19.69 -39.20 -10.07
N GLY A 56 -20.71 -39.37 -9.25
CA GLY A 56 -22.14 -39.63 -9.36
C GLY A 56 -22.66 -39.80 -7.92
N THR A 57 -23.84 -39.29 -7.59
CA THR A 57 -24.52 -39.56 -6.30
C THR A 57 -25.51 -40.72 -6.51
N PRO A 58 -25.59 -41.73 -5.62
CA PRO A 58 -26.48 -42.88 -5.83
C PRO A 58 -27.89 -42.58 -5.29
N GLY A 59 -28.93 -42.95 -6.05
CA GLY A 59 -30.30 -42.96 -5.52
C GLY A 59 -31.42 -42.99 -6.56
N SER A 60 -31.79 -44.21 -6.95
CA SER A 60 -33.16 -44.68 -7.22
C SER A 60 -33.94 -44.26 -8.49
N GLU A 61 -34.08 -45.29 -9.33
CA GLU A 61 -35.32 -45.82 -9.95
C GLU A 61 -35.84 -45.27 -11.28
N GLN A 62 -36.13 -46.25 -12.15
CA GLN A 62 -36.51 -46.20 -13.56
C GLN A 62 -38.01 -45.96 -13.75
N PHE A 63 -38.43 -45.35 -14.86
CA PHE A 63 -39.44 -45.87 -15.82
C PHE A 63 -39.37 -45.08 -17.15
N PRO A 64 -39.75 -45.66 -18.32
CA PRO A 64 -39.26 -45.22 -19.62
C PRO A 64 -40.28 -44.48 -20.52
N ALA A 65 -39.69 -43.86 -21.55
CA ALA A 65 -40.23 -43.53 -22.88
C ALA A 65 -41.34 -42.47 -23.02
N HIS A 66 -41.02 -41.39 -23.74
CA HIS A 66 -41.82 -41.02 -24.92
C HIS A 66 -41.03 -40.14 -25.90
N VAL A 67 -41.10 -40.54 -27.17
CA VAL A 67 -40.59 -39.86 -28.36
C VAL A 67 -41.60 -38.79 -28.77
N HIS A 68 -41.15 -37.59 -29.18
CA HIS A 68 -41.72 -36.88 -30.32
C HIS A 68 -40.73 -35.86 -30.89
N ALA A 69 -40.73 -35.80 -32.21
CA ALA A 69 -39.83 -35.05 -33.07
C ALA A 69 -40.47 -33.75 -33.57
N LEU A 70 -39.60 -32.85 -34.03
CA LEU A 70 -39.79 -31.83 -35.08
C LEU A 70 -40.82 -30.70 -34.83
N ASN A 71 -40.33 -29.45 -34.74
CA ASN A 71 -40.49 -28.50 -35.85
C ASN A 71 -39.66 -27.21 -35.67
N ALA A 72 -39.29 -26.66 -36.82
CA ALA A 72 -38.43 -25.52 -37.04
C ALA A 72 -39.17 -24.17 -37.10
N SER A 73 -38.46 -23.08 -36.78
CA SER A 73 -38.53 -21.76 -37.43
C SER A 73 -37.44 -20.86 -36.81
N SER A 74 -36.30 -20.63 -37.47
CA SER A 74 -36.00 -19.45 -38.31
C SER A 74 -36.34 -18.09 -37.67
N TYR A 75 -35.32 -17.35 -37.22
CA TYR A 75 -35.15 -15.94 -37.62
C TYR A 75 -33.73 -15.44 -37.30
N ASP A 76 -33.18 -14.81 -38.34
CA ASP A 76 -32.01 -13.96 -38.50
C ASP A 76 -30.70 -14.13 -37.74
N SER A 77 -29.69 -14.28 -38.60
CA SER A 77 -28.27 -14.10 -38.43
C SER A 77 -27.93 -12.60 -38.53
N SER A 78 -27.13 -12.07 -37.60
CA SER A 78 -26.37 -10.84 -37.82
C SER A 78 -24.92 -11.07 -37.41
N SER A 79 -24.08 -11.12 -38.44
CA SER A 79 -22.65 -11.37 -38.45
C SER A 79 -21.85 -10.26 -37.74
N ARG A 80 -20.94 -10.67 -36.86
CA ARG A 80 -19.75 -9.91 -36.45
C ARG A 80 -18.57 -10.46 -37.23
N GLU A 81 -17.84 -9.61 -37.95
CA GLU A 81 -16.43 -9.83 -38.29
C GLU A 81 -15.80 -8.58 -38.93
N ALA A 82 -14.47 -8.48 -38.75
CA ALA A 82 -13.46 -7.56 -39.31
C ALA A 82 -12.87 -6.56 -38.30
N SER A 83 -11.74 -6.90 -37.64
CA SER A 83 -10.33 -6.69 -38.05
C SER A 83 -9.78 -5.40 -37.41
N GLN A 84 -8.94 -5.44 -36.36
CA GLN A 84 -7.49 -5.74 -36.33
C GLN A 84 -6.65 -4.91 -37.33
N GLU A 85 -5.88 -3.94 -36.81
CA GLU A 85 -4.55 -3.47 -37.27
C GLU A 85 -4.08 -2.35 -36.29
N GLN A 86 -3.20 -2.62 -35.33
CA GLN A 86 -1.73 -2.56 -35.36
C GLN A 86 -1.12 -1.18 -35.68
N SER A 87 -0.53 -0.58 -34.65
CA SER A 87 0.69 0.25 -34.74
C SER A 87 1.38 0.25 -33.38
N GLN A 88 2.22 -0.75 -33.13
CA GLN A 88 3.25 -0.70 -32.10
C GLN A 88 4.60 -0.69 -32.80
N THR A 89 5.39 0.33 -32.49
CA THR A 89 6.72 0.57 -33.02
C THR A 89 7.71 -0.41 -32.39
N THR A 90 8.35 -1.21 -33.24
CA THR A 90 9.38 -2.19 -32.94
C THR A 90 10.68 -1.52 -32.50
N MET A 91 11.27 -1.95 -31.37
CA MET A 91 12.72 -1.85 -31.13
C MET A 91 13.24 -3.10 -30.40
N ASN A 92 13.83 -3.96 -31.21
CA ASN A 92 14.81 -5.03 -31.01
C ASN A 92 15.28 -5.38 -29.58
N PHE A 93 15.07 -6.65 -29.22
CA PHE A 93 15.81 -7.38 -28.18
C PHE A 93 17.08 -8.03 -28.77
N LEU A 94 18.16 -8.01 -27.99
CA LEU A 94 19.26 -8.99 -28.06
C LEU A 94 19.39 -9.64 -26.67
N PRO A 95 19.52 -10.99 -26.56
CA PRO A 95 19.61 -11.69 -25.28
C PRO A 95 21.06 -12.02 -24.92
N SER A 96 21.35 -12.02 -23.61
CA SER A 96 22.18 -13.00 -22.88
C SER A 96 23.03 -12.34 -21.80
N GLY A 97 22.99 -12.90 -20.59
CA GLY A 97 24.06 -12.70 -19.62
C GLY A 97 23.66 -12.75 -18.16
N VAL A 98 23.52 -13.98 -17.64
CA VAL A 98 23.87 -14.39 -16.25
C VAL A 98 23.06 -13.80 -15.10
N VAL A 99 22.36 -14.72 -14.43
CA VAL A 99 21.78 -14.59 -13.09
C VAL A 99 22.88 -14.21 -12.09
N ASP A 100 22.73 -13.07 -11.43
CA ASP A 100 23.41 -12.80 -10.18
C ASP A 100 22.45 -12.12 -9.18
N GLY A 101 22.75 -12.33 -7.90
CA GLY A 101 21.84 -12.33 -6.76
C GLY A 101 20.83 -11.19 -6.63
N ILE A 102 19.75 -11.51 -5.91
CA ILE A 102 18.80 -10.61 -5.27
C ILE A 102 19.57 -9.38 -4.74
N THR A 103 19.50 -8.29 -5.49
CA THR A 103 20.15 -7.06 -5.09
C THR A 103 19.27 -6.43 -4.01
N ARG A 104 19.71 -6.53 -2.74
CA ARG A 104 19.29 -5.58 -1.70
C ARG A 104 19.80 -4.21 -2.14
N MET A 105 19.01 -3.48 -2.93
CA MET A 105 19.33 -2.11 -3.33
C MET A 105 18.75 -1.14 -2.32
N ASP A 106 19.65 -0.71 -1.43
CA ASP A 106 19.96 0.68 -1.05
C ASP A 106 20.29 0.74 0.45
N PRO A 107 21.43 1.35 0.84
CA PRO A 107 21.68 1.65 2.24
C PRO A 107 20.58 2.61 2.76
N PRO A 108 20.35 2.66 4.08
CA PRO A 108 19.48 3.69 4.65
C PRO A 108 19.94 5.06 4.14
N LEU A 109 18.97 5.86 3.67
CA LEU A 109 19.23 7.19 3.12
C LEU A 109 20.16 7.96 4.07
N ASP A 110 21.29 8.43 3.53
CA ASP A 110 22.22 9.26 4.28
C ASP A 110 21.57 10.61 4.65
N ILE A 111 22.18 11.33 5.59
CA ILE A 111 21.66 12.60 6.10
C ILE A 111 21.51 13.64 4.98
N GLU A 112 22.34 13.57 3.94
CA GLU A 112 22.30 14.48 2.79
C GLU A 112 21.08 14.19 1.89
N GLY A 113 20.78 12.92 1.66
CA GLY A 113 19.57 12.44 1.00
C GLY A 113 18.29 12.86 1.73
N ALA A 114 18.29 12.79 3.07
CA ALA A 114 17.16 13.25 3.88
C ALA A 114 16.91 14.77 3.76
N SER A 115 17.98 15.57 3.78
CA SER A 115 17.90 17.03 3.58
C SER A 115 17.34 17.38 2.19
N SER A 116 17.83 16.68 1.16
CA SER A 116 17.31 16.79 -0.21
C SER A 116 15.84 16.40 -0.29
N ALA A 117 15.43 15.31 0.36
CA ALA A 117 14.03 14.87 0.42
C ALA A 117 13.12 15.90 1.11
N LEU A 118 13.55 16.47 2.25
CA LEU A 118 12.83 17.55 2.93
C LEU A 118 12.64 18.77 2.03
N SER A 119 13.67 19.16 1.26
CA SER A 119 13.57 20.30 0.34
C SER A 119 12.59 20.09 -0.81
N LYS A 120 12.37 18.84 -1.22
CA LYS A 120 11.44 18.45 -2.31
C LYS A 120 10.04 18.10 -1.80
N PHE A 121 9.87 17.92 -0.50
CA PHE A 121 8.64 17.42 0.12
C PHE A 121 7.37 18.15 -0.36
N SER A 122 7.37 19.48 -0.30
CA SER A 122 6.22 20.29 -0.73
C SER A 122 5.87 20.11 -2.21
N PHE A 123 6.89 19.96 -3.08
CA PHE A 123 6.68 19.69 -4.50
C PHE A 123 6.09 18.28 -4.69
N ASP A 124 6.66 17.27 -4.04
CA ASP A 124 6.22 15.88 -4.14
C ASP A 124 4.77 15.70 -3.65
N CYS A 125 4.41 16.32 -2.51
CA CYS A 125 3.04 16.37 -2.00
C CYS A 125 2.08 17.02 -3.02
N THR A 126 2.46 18.15 -3.59
CA THR A 126 1.62 18.88 -4.55
C THR A 126 1.39 18.07 -5.82
N TYR A 127 2.46 17.44 -6.33
CA TYR A 127 2.41 16.58 -7.51
C TYR A 127 1.55 15.33 -7.26
N PHE A 128 1.79 14.63 -6.16
CA PHE A 128 1.03 13.42 -5.82
C PHE A 128 -0.45 13.73 -5.59
N ARG A 129 -0.78 14.82 -4.86
CA ARG A 129 -2.16 15.29 -4.67
C ARG A 129 -2.85 15.54 -6.01
N ARG A 130 -2.19 16.25 -6.92
CA ARG A 130 -2.74 16.56 -8.25
C ARG A 130 -3.00 15.27 -9.03
N SER A 131 -2.02 14.38 -9.10
CA SER A 131 -2.14 13.09 -9.78
C SER A 131 -3.32 12.26 -9.25
N LYS A 132 -3.50 12.17 -7.93
CA LYS A 132 -4.63 11.42 -7.34
C LYS A 132 -5.99 12.10 -7.55
N ARG A 133 -6.04 13.45 -7.54
CA ARG A 133 -7.26 14.19 -7.91
C ARG A 133 -7.64 13.97 -9.37
N ASP A 134 -6.66 13.88 -10.26
CA ASP A 134 -6.91 13.56 -11.67
C ASP A 134 -7.47 12.13 -11.82
N LEU A 135 -6.95 11.14 -11.07
CA LEU A 135 -7.54 9.80 -11.05
C LEU A 135 -8.99 9.80 -10.55
N LEU A 136 -9.29 10.54 -9.48
CA LEU A 136 -10.65 10.71 -8.98
C LEU A 136 -11.59 11.31 -10.03
N ALA A 137 -11.15 12.37 -10.71
CA ALA A 137 -11.93 13.03 -11.75
C ALA A 137 -12.21 12.10 -12.95
N ASN A 138 -11.33 11.14 -13.20
CA ASN A 138 -11.49 10.12 -14.25
C ASN A 138 -12.26 8.87 -13.79
N GLY A 139 -12.86 8.87 -12.59
CA GLY A 139 -13.74 7.79 -12.13
C GLY A 139 -13.03 6.51 -11.67
N TRP A 140 -11.75 6.59 -11.32
CA TRP A 140 -11.03 5.47 -10.70
C TRP A 140 -11.61 5.14 -9.32
N SER A 141 -11.54 3.88 -8.91
CA SER A 141 -12.12 3.45 -7.63
C SER A 141 -11.35 4.01 -6.43
N GLU A 142 -12.07 4.26 -5.33
CA GLU A 142 -11.45 4.69 -4.06
C GLU A 142 -10.37 3.71 -3.58
N SER A 143 -10.60 2.40 -3.74
CA SER A 143 -9.62 1.37 -3.38
C SER A 143 -8.31 1.45 -4.17
N GLN A 144 -8.36 1.86 -5.45
CA GLN A 144 -7.16 2.04 -6.28
C GLN A 144 -6.37 3.30 -5.89
N ILE A 145 -7.04 4.30 -5.33
CA ILE A 145 -6.43 5.59 -4.99
C ILE A 145 -5.94 5.58 -3.54
N PHE A 146 -6.82 5.22 -2.61
CA PHE A 146 -6.56 5.26 -1.17
C PHE A 146 -6.11 3.94 -0.59
N GLY A 147 -6.19 2.84 -1.34
CA GLY A 147 -5.80 1.52 -0.84
C GLY A 147 -6.78 0.96 0.19
N ARG A 148 -6.42 -0.22 0.70
CA ARG A 148 -7.24 -1.01 1.62
C ARG A 148 -7.05 -0.70 3.11
N ALA A 149 -5.93 -0.06 3.47
CA ALA A 149 -5.53 0.18 4.86
C ALA A 149 -5.43 1.67 5.16
N GLU A 150 -5.62 2.05 6.43
CA GLU A 150 -5.42 3.44 6.86
C GLU A 150 -3.95 3.87 6.76
N LEU A 151 -3.03 2.94 7.00
CA LEU A 151 -1.58 3.15 6.93
C LEU A 151 -0.92 1.88 6.38
N ASP A 152 0.16 2.04 5.62
CA ASP A 152 0.94 0.91 5.09
C ASP A 152 2.19 0.67 5.96
N VAL A 153 2.05 -0.20 6.96
CA VAL A 153 3.10 -0.49 7.95
C VAL A 153 4.27 -1.23 7.30
N ASP A 154 3.97 -2.16 6.39
CA ASP A 154 4.98 -3.00 5.74
C ASP A 154 6.02 -2.16 5.00
N THR A 155 5.60 -1.11 4.30
CA THR A 155 6.54 -0.17 3.65
C THR A 155 7.44 0.56 4.65
N ILE A 156 6.94 0.92 5.84
CA ILE A 156 7.79 1.52 6.88
C ILE A 156 8.84 0.51 7.34
N LEU A 157 8.44 -0.74 7.60
CA LEU A 157 9.33 -1.79 8.11
C LEU A 157 10.37 -2.25 7.07
N LEU A 158 9.92 -2.48 5.84
CA LEU A 158 10.73 -3.08 4.78
C LEU A 158 11.59 -2.04 4.06
N GLY A 159 11.24 -0.76 4.15
CA GLY A 159 12.01 0.31 3.54
C GLY A 159 11.97 0.32 2.01
N PHE A 160 11.06 -0.42 1.38
CA PHE A 160 11.03 -0.53 -0.08
C PHE A 160 10.73 0.80 -0.77
N VAL A 161 11.53 1.11 -1.79
CA VAL A 161 11.48 2.38 -2.55
C VAL A 161 11.04 2.18 -4.01
N ASP A 162 10.43 1.04 -4.38
CA ASP A 162 10.03 0.76 -5.78
C ASP A 162 9.16 1.89 -6.41
N PRO A 163 9.70 2.71 -7.33
CA PRO A 163 9.03 3.89 -7.85
C PRO A 163 7.95 3.53 -8.87
N GLN A 164 6.84 2.97 -8.41
CA GLN A 164 5.64 2.77 -9.21
C GLN A 164 4.69 3.97 -9.09
N ASP A 165 4.22 4.52 -10.21
CA ASP A 165 3.26 5.64 -10.24
C ASP A 165 1.84 5.24 -9.76
N SER A 166 1.58 3.92 -9.64
CA SER A 166 0.30 3.37 -9.17
C SER A 166 0.19 3.23 -7.65
N GLN A 167 1.06 3.88 -6.87
CA GLN A 167 1.03 3.80 -5.41
C GLN A 167 -0.27 4.35 -4.82
N THR A 168 -0.85 3.62 -3.88
CA THR A 168 -1.96 4.13 -3.07
C THR A 168 -1.46 5.19 -2.08
N VAL A 169 -2.38 6.00 -1.55
CA VAL A 169 -2.02 7.06 -0.58
C VAL A 169 -1.16 6.54 0.59
N PRO A 170 -1.52 5.46 1.31
CA PRO A 170 -0.73 4.96 2.43
C PRO A 170 0.69 4.53 2.05
N ILE A 171 0.86 3.86 0.90
CA ILE A 171 2.17 3.41 0.43
C ILE A 171 3.07 4.62 0.15
N TRP A 172 2.55 5.61 -0.57
CA TRP A 172 3.30 6.81 -0.89
C TRP A 172 3.70 7.59 0.36
N CYS A 173 2.79 7.71 1.33
CA CYS A 173 3.06 8.39 2.60
C CYS A 173 4.16 7.67 3.40
N SER A 174 4.07 6.35 3.54
CA SER A 174 5.07 5.55 4.25
C SER A 174 6.46 5.66 3.62
N ARG A 175 6.55 5.61 2.28
CA ARG A 175 7.82 5.82 1.58
C ARG A 175 8.37 7.21 1.78
N THR A 176 7.51 8.22 1.72
CA THR A 176 7.91 9.61 1.88
C THR A 176 8.51 9.82 3.26
N VAL A 177 7.87 9.29 4.30
CA VAL A 177 8.38 9.35 5.68
C VAL A 177 9.71 8.63 5.84
N ASN A 178 9.88 7.46 5.24
CA ASN A 178 11.19 6.78 5.23
C ASN A 178 12.29 7.63 4.60
N LYS A 179 11.95 8.48 3.63
CA LYS A 179 12.90 9.39 2.99
C LYS A 179 13.25 10.61 3.83
N ILE A 180 12.25 11.23 4.46
CA ILE A 180 12.46 12.49 5.20
C ILE A 180 12.89 12.26 6.65
N LEU A 181 12.63 11.08 7.22
CA LEU A 181 12.95 10.71 8.60
C LEU A 181 13.68 9.34 8.69
N PRO A 182 14.79 9.12 7.95
CA PRO A 182 15.42 7.79 7.88
C PRO A 182 16.04 7.35 9.21
N ALA A 183 16.46 8.29 10.05
CA ALA A 183 17.08 8.03 11.35
C ALA A 183 16.10 8.08 12.53
N ALA A 184 14.82 8.36 12.28
CA ALA A 184 13.84 8.43 13.36
C ALA A 184 13.46 7.01 13.86
N PRO A 185 13.17 6.84 15.16
CA PRO A 185 12.68 5.56 15.70
C PRO A 185 11.41 5.08 15.00
N LEU A 186 11.16 3.77 15.03
CA LEU A 186 10.01 3.17 14.35
C LEU A 186 8.66 3.80 14.78
N PRO A 187 8.39 4.03 16.08
CA PRO A 187 7.15 4.69 16.51
C PRO A 187 6.97 6.07 15.86
N VAL A 188 8.04 6.86 15.77
CA VAL A 188 7.99 8.21 15.18
C VAL A 188 7.73 8.16 13.68
N ARG A 189 8.34 7.20 12.97
CA ARG A 189 8.09 6.98 11.52
C ARG A 189 6.65 6.54 11.27
N LEU A 190 6.11 5.61 12.07
CA LEU A 190 4.71 5.19 11.97
C LEU A 190 3.76 6.36 12.26
N ALA A 191 4.01 7.12 13.32
CA ALA A 191 3.23 8.29 13.70
C ALA A 191 3.22 9.38 12.60
N SER A 192 4.40 9.68 12.04
CA SER A 192 4.54 10.67 10.95
C SER A 192 3.83 10.21 9.68
N SER A 193 3.90 8.90 9.35
CA SER A 193 3.18 8.34 8.20
C SER A 193 1.67 8.37 8.41
N TRP A 194 1.20 8.20 9.65
CA TRP A 194 -0.20 8.30 10.00
C TRP A 194 -0.75 9.71 9.81
N ILE A 195 -0.03 10.74 10.29
CA ILE A 195 -0.39 12.14 10.04
C ILE A 195 -0.39 12.43 8.53
N LEU A 196 0.68 12.07 7.83
CA LEU A 196 0.82 12.34 6.40
C LEU A 196 -0.30 11.66 5.60
N THR A 197 -0.66 10.41 5.95
CA THR A 197 -1.73 9.67 5.26
C THR A 197 -3.10 10.32 5.48
N LYS A 198 -3.43 10.69 6.71
CA LYS A 198 -4.68 11.39 7.04
C LYS A 198 -4.77 12.73 6.33
N MET A 199 -3.70 13.52 6.37
CA MET A 199 -3.60 14.79 5.64
C MET A 199 -3.77 14.59 4.13
N MET A 200 -3.02 13.68 3.51
CA MET A 200 -3.08 13.46 2.07
C MET A 200 -4.44 12.96 1.61
N ARG A 201 -5.11 12.09 2.39
CA ARG A 201 -6.49 11.66 2.12
C ARG A 201 -7.43 12.85 2.04
N TYR A 202 -7.39 13.74 3.04
CA TYR A 202 -8.20 14.96 3.06
C TYR A 202 -7.85 15.91 1.91
N LEU A 203 -6.56 16.15 1.65
CA LEU A 203 -6.10 17.01 0.57
C LEU A 203 -6.50 16.47 -0.81
N ILE A 204 -6.61 15.16 -0.99
CA ILE A 204 -7.05 14.56 -2.25
C ILE A 204 -8.57 14.64 -2.38
N TRP A 205 -9.31 14.26 -1.32
CA TRP A 205 -10.77 14.23 -1.31
C TRP A 205 -11.33 14.90 -0.03
N PRO A 206 -11.58 16.21 -0.07
CA PRO A 206 -12.03 16.98 1.08
C PRO A 206 -13.55 16.84 1.30
N THR A 207 -14.01 15.69 1.78
CA THR A 207 -15.38 15.49 2.28
C THR A 207 -15.49 15.75 3.77
N VAL A 208 -16.72 15.99 4.24
CA VAL A 208 -17.03 16.11 5.67
C VAL A 208 -16.67 14.81 6.40
N GLU A 209 -16.91 13.66 5.79
CA GLU A 209 -16.57 12.35 6.32
C GLU A 209 -15.05 12.18 6.51
N ASN A 210 -14.26 12.48 5.47
CA ASN A 210 -12.79 12.40 5.55
C ASN A 210 -12.19 13.42 6.50
N MET A 211 -12.85 14.57 6.65
CA MET A 211 -12.46 15.60 7.60
C MET A 211 -12.72 15.13 9.04
N ASN A 212 -13.92 14.60 9.32
CA ASN A 212 -14.32 14.11 10.65
C ASN A 212 -13.62 12.80 11.05
N ALA A 213 -12.99 12.10 10.11
CA ALA A 213 -12.15 10.92 10.38
C ALA A 213 -10.76 11.26 10.97
N ASN A 214 -10.41 12.54 11.02
CA ASN A 214 -9.17 13.02 11.61
C ASN A 214 -9.40 13.50 13.05
N PRO A 215 -8.41 13.36 13.94
CA PRO A 215 -8.48 14.00 15.26
C PRO A 215 -8.69 15.51 15.13
N ASP A 216 -9.41 16.09 16.09
CA ASP A 216 -9.74 17.53 16.08
C ASP A 216 -8.49 18.42 15.95
N TRP A 217 -7.36 18.02 16.53
CA TRP A 217 -6.11 18.77 16.47
C TRP A 217 -5.42 18.72 15.09
N MET A 218 -5.78 17.77 14.22
CA MET A 218 -5.28 17.71 12.84
C MET A 218 -6.06 18.62 11.89
N MET A 219 -7.24 19.08 12.30
CA MET A 219 -8.12 19.86 11.43
C MET A 219 -7.38 21.07 10.84
N PRO A 220 -7.58 21.36 9.53
CA PRO A 220 -7.01 22.55 8.92
C PRO A 220 -7.45 23.77 9.71
N THR A 221 -6.50 24.66 10.05
CA THR A 221 -6.88 25.94 10.64
C THR A 221 -7.66 26.71 9.58
N MET A 222 -8.91 27.10 9.87
CA MET A 222 -9.89 27.73 8.96
C MET A 222 -9.42 29.02 8.25
N LYS A 223 -8.16 29.44 8.42
CA LYS A 223 -7.60 30.64 7.82
C LYS A 223 -6.74 30.30 6.61
N GLU A 224 -7.33 30.57 5.45
CA GLU A 224 -6.68 31.06 4.23
C GLU A 224 -6.10 29.99 3.29
N GLU A 225 -6.98 29.45 2.43
CA GLU A 225 -6.67 28.94 1.08
C GLU A 225 -5.86 29.92 0.18
N VAL A 226 -5.49 31.11 0.68
CA VAL A 226 -4.98 32.22 -0.13
C VAL A 226 -3.45 32.32 -0.10
N THR A 227 -2.76 31.80 0.92
CA THR A 227 -1.29 31.93 1.02
C THR A 227 -0.60 30.59 0.79
N PRO A 228 0.28 30.48 -0.25
CA PRO A 228 1.16 29.32 -0.41
C PRO A 228 2.02 29.13 0.85
N HIS A 229 1.88 27.98 1.51
CA HIS A 229 2.68 27.61 2.66
C HIS A 229 3.42 26.29 2.39
N ASP A 230 4.45 26.03 3.19
CA ASP A 230 5.16 24.76 3.16
C ASP A 230 4.27 23.67 3.76
N ILE A 231 3.90 22.67 2.95
CA ILE A 231 3.03 21.54 3.36
C ILE A 231 3.68 20.76 4.51
N LEU A 232 5.00 20.86 4.68
CA LEU A 232 5.70 20.22 5.80
C LEU A 232 5.18 20.72 7.16
N ILE A 233 4.61 21.93 7.24
CA ILE A 233 4.03 22.48 8.48
C ILE A 233 2.87 21.61 8.96
N ASP A 234 2.09 21.02 8.06
CA ASP A 234 0.94 20.19 8.42
C ASP A 234 1.32 18.83 9.02
N LEU A 235 2.61 18.46 9.00
CA LEU A 235 3.11 17.32 9.76
C LEU A 235 3.32 17.63 11.25
N VAL A 236 3.21 18.89 11.68
CA VAL A 236 3.37 19.29 13.08
C VAL A 236 2.05 19.09 13.83
N PRO A 237 2.00 18.26 14.90
CA PRO A 237 0.75 17.90 15.58
C PRO A 237 0.04 19.09 16.23
N TRP A 238 0.79 20.02 16.81
CA TRP A 238 0.21 21.07 17.65
C TRP A 238 -0.31 22.25 16.82
N PRO A 239 -1.61 22.57 16.85
CA PRO A 239 -2.20 23.68 16.09
C PRO A 239 -1.52 25.03 16.37
N GLN A 240 -1.18 25.32 17.63
CA GLN A 240 -0.49 26.55 18.01
C GLN A 240 0.92 26.67 17.40
N VAL A 241 1.62 25.54 17.24
CA VAL A 241 2.94 25.53 16.59
C VAL A 241 2.79 25.70 15.08
N ARG A 242 1.82 25.02 14.45
CA ARG A 242 1.48 25.24 13.04
C ARG A 242 1.17 26.71 12.77
N GLN A 243 0.35 27.33 13.60
CA GLN A 243 0.01 28.76 13.49
C GLN A 243 1.25 29.66 13.59
N LEU A 244 2.17 29.37 14.51
CA LEU A 244 3.44 30.10 14.62
C LEU A 244 4.28 29.98 13.33
N LEU A 245 4.38 28.78 12.78
CA LEU A 245 5.14 28.51 11.55
C LEU A 245 4.51 29.21 10.34
N TYR A 246 3.18 29.21 10.23
CA TYR A 246 2.46 29.95 9.18
C TYR A 246 2.68 31.46 9.26
N GLN A 247 2.72 32.03 10.47
CA GLN A 247 2.93 33.46 10.65
C GLN A 247 4.39 33.89 10.40
N ARG A 248 5.35 32.97 10.54
CA ARG A 248 6.79 33.29 10.48
C ARG A 248 7.60 32.29 9.63
N PRO A 249 7.23 32.07 8.34
CA PRO A 249 7.81 31.02 7.50
C PRO A 249 9.30 31.21 7.20
N ARG A 250 9.81 32.45 7.28
CA ARG A 250 11.24 32.76 7.08
C ARG A 250 12.09 32.66 8.34
N GLN A 251 11.46 32.62 9.51
CA GLN A 251 12.17 32.60 10.80
C GLN A 251 12.48 31.17 11.24
N TYR A 252 11.58 30.24 10.92
CA TYR A 252 11.62 28.88 11.46
C TYR A 252 11.77 27.85 10.34
N PRO A 253 12.93 27.15 10.24
CA PRO A 253 13.08 26.04 9.32
C PRO A 253 12.24 24.84 9.78
N VAL A 254 11.09 24.64 9.12
CA VAL A 254 10.07 23.63 9.49
C VAL A 254 10.64 22.22 9.62
N GLY A 255 11.64 21.85 8.80
CA GLY A 255 12.32 20.55 8.90
C GLY A 255 12.94 20.27 10.27
N HIS A 256 13.38 21.30 11.02
CA HIS A 256 13.89 21.11 12.39
C HIS A 256 12.76 20.74 13.36
N PHE A 257 11.56 21.29 13.17
CA PHE A 257 10.41 20.92 13.98
C PHE A 257 10.05 19.45 13.72
N VAL A 258 9.86 19.09 12.44
CA VAL A 258 9.48 17.74 12.06
C VAL A 258 10.50 16.69 12.51
N GLY A 259 11.80 16.98 12.37
CA GLY A 259 12.87 16.08 12.80
C GLY A 259 13.03 15.91 14.32
N LEU A 260 12.44 16.80 15.12
CA LEU A 260 12.53 16.76 16.60
C LEU A 260 11.23 16.26 17.27
N ILE A 261 10.18 15.98 16.50
CA ILE A 261 8.95 15.37 17.04
C ILE A 261 9.23 13.94 17.52
N GLY A 262 8.59 13.57 18.61
CA GLY A 262 8.56 12.23 19.17
C GLY A 262 7.17 11.81 19.64
N ILE A 263 7.07 10.57 20.09
CA ILE A 263 5.88 9.97 20.68
C ILE A 263 6.27 9.37 22.03
N THR A 264 5.46 9.60 23.06
CA THR A 264 5.55 8.92 24.34
C THR A 264 5.05 7.49 24.17
N TRP A 265 5.96 6.56 23.94
CA TRP A 265 5.67 5.14 23.79
C TRP A 265 6.48 4.33 24.81
N PRO A 266 5.86 3.80 25.88
CA PRO A 266 6.57 3.12 26.97
C PRO A 266 6.86 1.65 26.69
N PHE A 267 6.45 1.12 25.53
CA PHE A 267 6.65 -0.27 25.14
C PHE A 267 7.79 -0.38 24.12
N ALA A 268 8.14 -1.62 23.75
CA ALA A 268 9.10 -1.84 22.68
C ALA A 268 8.59 -1.26 21.34
N ASP A 269 9.52 -0.82 20.50
CA ASP A 269 9.22 -0.21 19.19
C ASP A 269 8.36 -1.12 18.30
N ASP A 270 8.57 -2.44 18.36
CA ASP A 270 7.81 -3.43 17.59
C ASP A 270 6.38 -3.64 18.12
N ALA A 271 6.08 -3.28 19.37
CA ALA A 271 4.73 -3.33 19.93
C ALA A 271 3.75 -2.31 19.28
N CYS A 272 4.24 -1.44 18.40
CA CYS A 272 3.40 -0.51 17.64
C CYS A 272 2.56 -1.23 16.55
N HIS A 273 2.92 -2.47 16.18
CA HIS A 273 2.30 -3.16 15.06
C HIS A 273 2.12 -4.67 15.31
N TYR A 274 1.31 -5.32 14.48
CA TYR A 274 1.12 -6.76 14.47
C TYR A 274 0.81 -7.26 13.06
N TRP A 275 1.14 -8.52 12.77
CA TRP A 275 0.73 -9.19 11.54
C TRP A 275 -0.74 -9.65 11.65
N ASP A 276 -1.61 -9.07 10.84
CA ASP A 276 -3.01 -9.50 10.75
C ASP A 276 -3.12 -10.69 9.80
N ILE A 277 -3.37 -11.87 10.37
CA ILE A 277 -3.44 -13.13 9.62
C ILE A 277 -4.60 -13.13 8.63
N GLU A 278 -5.73 -12.56 9.01
CA GLU A 278 -6.96 -12.55 8.19
C GLU A 278 -6.83 -11.54 7.05
N ALA A 279 -6.24 -10.37 7.34
CA ALA A 279 -6.02 -9.34 6.34
C ALA A 279 -4.80 -9.62 5.44
N GLY A 280 -3.83 -10.41 5.92
CA GLY A 280 -2.62 -10.77 5.20
C GLY A 280 -1.60 -9.63 5.06
N TYR A 281 -1.58 -8.69 6.01
CA TYR A 281 -0.62 -7.58 6.06
C TYR A 281 -0.41 -7.05 7.48
N THR A 282 0.63 -6.25 7.68
CA THR A 282 0.94 -5.66 9.00
C THR A 282 0.06 -4.44 9.29
N ARG A 283 -0.48 -4.37 10.51
CA ARG A 283 -1.34 -3.27 10.99
C ARG A 283 -0.77 -2.63 12.24
N LEU A 284 -1.17 -1.39 12.51
CA LEU A 284 -0.91 -0.76 13.80
C LEU A 284 -1.69 -1.50 14.89
N THR A 285 -1.11 -1.60 16.08
CA THR A 285 -1.88 -2.07 17.24
C THR A 285 -2.93 -1.02 17.62
N PRO A 286 -4.14 -1.42 18.05
CA PRO A 286 -5.17 -0.47 18.49
C PRO A 286 -4.69 0.48 19.61
N LEU A 287 -3.77 -0.01 20.46
CA LEU A 287 -3.14 0.80 21.50
C LEU A 287 -2.23 1.90 20.92
N PHE A 288 -1.50 1.59 19.86
CA PHE A 288 -0.68 2.60 19.21
C PHE A 288 -1.56 3.61 18.46
N GLU A 289 -2.62 3.17 17.77
CA GLU A 289 -3.58 4.07 17.11
C GLU A 289 -4.22 5.08 18.10
N SER A 290 -4.63 4.62 19.28
CA SER A 290 -5.15 5.52 20.32
C SER A 290 -4.09 6.49 20.86
N THR A 291 -2.84 6.03 20.97
CA THR A 291 -1.70 6.88 21.33
C THR A 291 -1.47 7.97 20.28
N LEU A 292 -1.56 7.64 18.98
CA LEU A 292 -1.41 8.63 17.92
C LEU A 292 -2.53 9.67 17.92
N ALA A 293 -3.76 9.26 18.22
CA ALA A 293 -4.92 10.14 18.28
C ALA A 293 -4.90 11.11 19.47
N ASP A 294 -4.20 10.78 20.56
CA ASP A 294 -4.04 11.65 21.73
C ASP A 294 -2.89 12.65 21.54
N LEU A 295 -3.22 13.95 21.43
CA LEU A 295 -2.23 15.02 21.26
C LEU A 295 -1.21 15.07 22.42
N ASN A 296 -1.58 14.65 23.63
CA ASN A 296 -0.69 14.67 24.79
C ASN A 296 0.40 13.60 24.72
N SER A 297 0.22 12.59 23.87
CA SER A 297 1.22 11.56 23.62
C SER A 297 2.32 12.03 22.67
N TRP A 298 2.13 13.15 21.96
CA TRP A 298 3.16 13.75 21.11
C TRP A 298 4.12 14.59 21.96
N THR A 299 5.41 14.49 21.67
CA THR A 299 6.47 15.24 22.35
C THR A 299 7.39 15.92 21.35
N ILE A 300 8.12 16.93 21.77
CA ILE A 300 9.21 17.52 20.99
C ILE A 300 10.51 17.49 21.78
N ASP A 301 11.63 17.31 21.09
CA ASP A 301 12.96 17.39 21.69
C ASP A 301 13.22 18.80 22.26
N PRO A 302 13.76 18.93 23.48
CA PRO A 302 14.06 20.22 24.11
C PRO A 302 14.93 21.16 23.26
N LYS A 303 15.75 20.63 22.33
CA LYS A 303 16.56 21.44 21.39
C LYS A 303 15.73 22.44 20.60
N ILE A 304 14.43 22.19 20.40
CA ILE A 304 13.57 23.14 19.71
C ILE A 304 13.48 24.48 20.44
N LEU A 305 13.66 24.50 21.77
CA LEU A 305 13.60 25.73 22.56
C LEU A 305 14.77 26.67 22.28
N GLU A 306 15.91 26.17 21.77
CA GLU A 306 17.00 27.04 21.31
C GLU A 306 16.58 27.88 20.10
N LEU A 307 15.69 27.33 19.27
CA LEU A 307 15.15 27.99 18.08
C LEU A 307 13.88 28.80 18.38
N ALA A 308 12.98 28.26 19.20
CA ALA A 308 11.69 28.85 19.53
C ALA A 308 11.40 28.75 21.05
N PRO A 309 12.06 29.59 21.88
CA PRO A 309 11.92 29.57 23.33
C PRO A 309 10.47 29.76 23.81
N GLN A 310 9.65 30.49 23.04
CA GLN A 310 8.26 30.75 23.39
C GLN A 310 7.36 29.50 23.40
N LEU A 311 7.85 28.34 22.95
CA LEU A 311 7.12 27.08 23.00
C LEU A 311 7.21 26.38 24.36
N GLU A 312 8.10 26.84 25.23
CA GLU A 312 8.23 26.31 26.58
C GLU A 312 6.90 26.41 27.34
N GLY A 313 6.44 25.28 27.87
CA GLY A 313 5.15 25.17 28.58
C GLY A 313 3.89 25.16 27.69
N LEU A 314 4.02 25.30 26.37
CA LEU A 314 2.88 25.27 25.42
C LEU A 314 2.66 23.90 24.75
N ILE A 315 3.69 23.06 24.75
CA ILE A 315 3.68 21.73 24.14
C ILE A 315 4.44 20.75 25.02
N PRO A 316 4.11 19.44 25.00
CA PRO A 316 4.86 18.45 25.75
C PRO A 316 6.30 18.35 25.24
N ILE A 317 7.25 18.53 26.14
CA ILE A 317 8.68 18.37 25.87
C ILE A 317 9.10 16.98 26.30
N ARG A 318 9.89 16.29 25.48
CA ARG A 318 10.43 14.98 25.83
C ARG A 318 11.25 15.10 27.12
N PRO A 319 11.01 14.25 28.14
CA PRO A 319 11.85 14.20 29.32
C PRO A 319 13.31 13.94 28.91
N VAL A 320 14.23 14.72 29.49
CA VAL A 320 15.69 14.55 29.29
C VAL A 320 16.20 13.35 30.08
#